data_AF-A0A813IVR1-F1
#
_entry.id   AF-A0A813IVR1-F1
#
_cell.length_a   1.000
_cell.length_b   1.000
_cell.length_c   1.000
_cell.angle_alpha   90.00
_cell.angle_beta   90.00
_cell.angle_gamma   90.00
#
_symmetry.space_group_name_H-M   'P 1'
#
loop_
_entity.id
_entity.type
_entity.pdbx_description
1 polymer ?
#
loop_
_entity_poly.entity_id
_entity_poly.type
_entity_poly.pdbx_seq_one_letter_code
_entity_poly.pdbx_strand_id
1 'polypeptide(L)'
;MADSGCDQDHENCEWMDELYRDDEPLEGDQSWDLSLEAAKSSVRVVSLGCFCGVKFSIQRLGLDTQHLPFDWVRSRIGSLVHFLRTDFEGFFDTLSAPVDVPGTGGKMAFRSPGHSFWHDDVRELEVREKLGRRIARLKALGCLESDAEACAAGASASSKEPAASTLLFVRALATTG
;
A
#
# COMPACT_ATOMS: atom_id res chain seq x y z
N MET A 1 28.74 5.64 -41.94
CA MET A 1 27.83 4.50 -42.16
C MET A 1 28.14 3.50 -41.07
N ALA A 2 27.13 3.23 -40.26
CA ALA A 2 27.18 2.38 -39.09
C ALA A 2 26.78 0.95 -39.46
N ASP A 3 27.52 0.00 -38.94
CA ASP A 3 27.23 -1.43 -38.74
C ASP A 3 28.55 -2.02 -38.21
N SER A 4 28.65 -2.97 -37.31
CA SER A 4 27.74 -3.74 -36.48
C SER A 4 28.71 -4.56 -35.63
N GLY A 5 28.66 -4.44 -34.32
CA GLY A 5 29.61 -5.15 -33.46
C GLY A 5 29.21 -5.06 -32.01
N CYS A 6 28.23 -5.86 -31.61
CA CYS A 6 27.97 -6.15 -30.21
C CYS A 6 27.41 -7.56 -30.15
N ASP A 7 28.33 -8.53 -30.13
CA ASP A 7 28.03 -9.88 -29.66
C ASP A 7 28.90 -10.10 -28.42
N GLN A 8 28.19 -10.33 -27.31
CA GLN A 8 28.60 -11.00 -26.08
C GLN A 8 29.78 -10.39 -25.32
N ASP A 9 29.45 -9.80 -24.16
CA ASP A 9 30.18 -10.12 -22.93
C ASP A 9 29.16 -10.28 -21.79
N HIS A 10 29.04 -11.53 -21.40
CA HIS A 10 28.11 -12.09 -20.42
C HIS A 10 28.84 -12.15 -19.08
N GLU A 11 29.36 -11.02 -18.60
CA GLU A 11 30.12 -10.98 -17.37
C GLU A 11 29.68 -9.74 -16.58
N ASN A 12 28.86 -9.98 -15.55
CA ASN A 12 29.20 -9.64 -14.16
C ASN A 12 27.92 -9.57 -13.31
N CYS A 13 27.40 -10.74 -12.91
CA CYS A 13 26.39 -10.87 -11.84
C CYS A 13 26.82 -11.91 -10.79
N GLU A 14 28.12 -12.18 -10.65
CA GLU A 14 28.60 -13.16 -9.65
C GLU A 14 28.84 -12.53 -8.27
N TRP A 15 28.99 -11.20 -8.18
CA TRP A 15 29.25 -10.50 -6.91
C TRP A 15 28.02 -10.38 -6.00
N MET A 16 26.81 -10.59 -6.54
CA MET A 16 25.58 -10.48 -5.77
C MET A 16 25.18 -11.81 -5.12
N ASP A 17 25.75 -12.94 -5.57
CA ASP A 17 25.50 -14.26 -4.99
C ASP A 17 26.52 -14.64 -3.90
N GLU A 18 27.65 -13.94 -3.82
CA GLU A 18 28.69 -14.19 -2.81
C GLU A 18 28.43 -13.43 -1.49
N LEU A 19 27.65 -12.34 -1.54
CA LEU A 19 27.18 -11.61 -0.35
C LEU A 19 25.98 -12.28 0.36
N TYR A 20 25.45 -13.38 -0.20
CA TYR A 20 24.34 -14.15 0.34
C TYR A 20 24.70 -15.62 0.59
N ARG A 21 25.98 -16.00 0.46
CA ARG A 21 26.45 -17.35 0.72
C ARG A 21 26.98 -17.42 2.16
N ASP A 22 26.30 -18.24 2.96
CA ASP A 22 26.60 -18.65 4.34
C ASP A 22 26.12 -17.73 5.48
N ASP A 23 24.80 -17.52 5.57
CA ASP A 23 24.13 -17.43 6.87
C ASP A 23 23.70 -18.86 7.28
N GLU A 24 24.65 -19.65 7.78
CA GLU A 24 24.33 -20.84 8.57
C GLU A 24 23.44 -20.42 9.75
N PRO A 25 22.27 -21.05 9.98
CA PRO A 25 21.40 -20.67 11.08
C PRO A 25 22.15 -20.86 12.41
N LEU A 26 22.44 -19.76 13.10
CA LEU A 26 22.97 -19.83 14.46
C LEU A 26 21.91 -20.48 15.35
N GLU A 27 22.13 -21.74 15.72
CA GLU A 27 21.29 -22.49 16.66
C GLU A 27 21.25 -21.75 18.01
N GLY A 28 20.21 -20.94 18.20
CA GLY A 28 20.02 -20.17 19.44
C GLY A 28 18.98 -19.04 19.39
N ASP A 29 18.51 -18.62 18.21
CA ASP A 29 17.81 -17.33 18.08
C ASP A 29 16.27 -17.39 17.98
N GLN A 30 15.63 -18.37 18.62
CA GLN A 30 14.15 -18.50 18.64
C GLN A 30 13.43 -17.37 19.40
N SER A 31 14.18 -16.48 20.06
CA SER A 31 13.67 -15.38 20.87
C SER A 31 13.04 -14.27 20.03
N TRP A 32 13.62 -13.93 18.87
CA TRP A 32 13.10 -12.83 18.03
C TRP A 32 11.90 -13.24 17.21
N ASP A 33 11.79 -14.51 16.82
CA ASP A 33 10.64 -15.01 16.06
C ASP A 33 9.32 -14.87 16.85
N LEU A 34 9.35 -15.19 18.15
CA LEU A 34 8.19 -14.98 19.03
C LEU A 34 7.85 -13.49 19.22
N SER A 35 8.87 -12.63 19.25
CA SER A 35 8.69 -11.17 19.36
C SER A 35 8.14 -10.56 18.08
N LEU A 36 8.57 -11.05 16.91
CA LEU A 36 8.11 -10.56 15.61
C LEU A 36 6.65 -10.94 15.34
N GLU A 37 6.25 -12.18 15.62
CA GLU A 37 4.84 -12.59 15.46
C GLU A 37 3.91 -11.88 16.46
N ALA A 38 4.39 -11.61 17.68
CA ALA A 38 3.69 -10.75 18.63
C ALA A 38 3.60 -9.29 18.13
N ALA A 39 4.64 -8.77 17.50
CA ALA A 39 4.64 -7.42 16.91
C ALA A 39 3.68 -7.33 15.71
N LYS A 40 3.68 -8.32 14.81
CA LYS A 40 2.77 -8.40 13.65
C LYS A 40 1.31 -8.45 14.05
N SER A 41 0.99 -9.11 15.17
CA SER A 41 -0.39 -9.22 15.67
C SER A 41 -0.86 -8.00 16.47
N SER A 42 0.05 -7.20 17.01
CA SER A 42 -0.26 -6.01 17.82
C SER A 42 -0.28 -4.70 17.03
N VAL A 43 0.37 -4.66 15.85
CA VAL A 43 0.48 -3.46 15.00
C VAL A 43 -0.31 -3.62 13.72
N ARG A 44 -1.16 -2.63 13.42
CA ARG A 44 -1.81 -2.50 12.12
C ARG A 44 -1.16 -1.41 11.30
N VAL A 45 -0.59 -1.80 10.16
CA VAL A 45 0.12 -0.89 9.25
C VAL A 45 -0.83 -0.37 8.18
N VAL A 46 -0.92 0.95 8.06
CA VAL A 46 -1.77 1.66 7.09
C VAL A 46 -0.90 2.44 6.13
N SER A 47 -0.97 2.12 4.84
CA SER A 47 -0.37 2.96 3.80
C SER A 47 -1.18 4.25 3.64
N LEU A 48 -0.49 5.38 3.65
CA LEU A 48 -1.04 6.70 3.34
C LEU A 48 -0.75 7.13 1.88
N GLY A 49 -0.44 6.17 1.01
CA GLY A 49 -0.23 6.40 -0.42
C GLY A 49 1.13 7.01 -0.77
N CYS A 50 1.14 7.99 -1.67
CA CYS A 50 2.31 8.57 -2.36
C CYS A 50 2.87 7.69 -3.49
N PHE A 51 3.12 6.40 -3.21
CA PHE A 51 3.68 5.46 -4.17
C PHE A 51 3.20 4.04 -3.87
N CYS A 52 2.78 3.31 -4.90
CA CYS A 52 2.30 1.92 -4.75
C CYS A 52 3.38 0.97 -4.20
N GLY A 53 4.66 1.32 -4.32
CA GLY A 53 5.76 0.59 -3.69
C GLY A 53 5.67 0.48 -2.18
N VAL A 54 5.05 1.45 -1.49
CA VAL A 54 4.83 1.36 -0.03
C VAL A 54 4.03 0.11 0.31
N LYS A 55 2.98 -0.19 -0.47
CA LYS A 55 2.18 -1.40 -0.26
C LYS A 55 3.01 -2.66 -0.50
N PHE A 56 3.78 -2.70 -1.57
CA PHE A 56 4.66 -3.84 -1.83
C PHE A 56 5.71 -4.04 -0.73
N SER A 57 6.24 -2.97 -0.15
CA SER A 57 7.15 -3.05 1.00
C SER A 57 6.47 -3.62 2.23
N ILE A 58 5.25 -3.16 2.57
CA ILE A 58 4.46 -3.70 3.69
C ILE A 58 4.20 -5.20 3.49
N GLN A 59 3.88 -5.60 2.26
CA GLN A 59 3.67 -7.01 1.88
C GLN A 59 4.93 -7.86 2.08
N ARG A 60 6.09 -7.37 1.61
CA ARG A 60 7.37 -8.07 1.76
C ARG A 60 7.79 -8.26 3.22
N LEU A 61 7.39 -7.36 4.11
CA LEU A 61 7.64 -7.47 5.54
C LEU A 61 6.68 -8.43 6.26
N GLY A 62 5.71 -9.03 5.56
CA GLY A 62 4.69 -9.88 6.19
C GLY A 62 3.75 -9.12 7.12
N LEU A 63 3.66 -7.80 6.97
CA LEU A 63 2.80 -6.92 7.76
C LEU A 63 1.49 -6.58 7.04
N ASP A 64 1.29 -7.12 5.83
CA ASP A 64 0.07 -6.89 5.06
C ASP A 64 -1.08 -7.74 5.59
N THR A 65 -2.18 -7.07 5.93
CA THR A 65 -3.39 -7.73 6.42
C THR A 65 -4.56 -7.47 5.48
N GLN A 66 -4.77 -6.21 5.08
CA GLN A 66 -5.92 -5.80 4.28
C GLN A 66 -5.54 -4.74 3.25
N HIS A 67 -6.25 -4.78 2.12
CA HIS A 67 -6.18 -3.69 1.15
C HIS A 67 -7.00 -2.48 1.62
N LEU A 68 -6.32 -1.35 1.71
CA LEU A 68 -6.83 -0.04 2.13
C LEU A 68 -6.89 0.92 0.93
N PRO A 69 -7.66 2.01 1.01
CA PRO A 69 -7.99 2.81 -0.18
C PRO A 69 -6.78 3.53 -0.77
N PHE A 70 -5.74 3.80 0.03
CA PHE A 70 -4.55 4.51 -0.41
C PHE A 70 -3.38 3.59 -0.82
N ASP A 71 -3.51 2.27 -0.67
CA ASP A 71 -2.45 1.29 -1.00
C ASP A 71 -1.97 1.40 -2.47
N TRP A 72 -2.91 1.70 -3.36
CA TRP A 72 -2.71 1.70 -4.81
C TRP A 72 -2.95 3.08 -5.44
N VAL A 73 -3.06 4.10 -4.59
CA VAL A 73 -3.38 5.48 -4.99
C VAL A 73 -2.20 6.37 -4.67
N ARG A 74 -1.76 7.14 -5.66
CA ARG A 74 -0.78 8.20 -5.42
C ARG A 74 -1.53 9.45 -5.05
N SER A 75 -1.46 9.87 -3.79
CA SER A 75 -2.12 11.05 -3.24
C SER A 75 -1.10 12.11 -2.81
N ARG A 76 -1.46 13.39 -2.87
CA ARG A 76 -0.79 14.46 -2.13
C ARG A 76 -1.23 14.42 -0.67
N ILE A 77 -0.37 14.87 0.25
CA ILE A 77 -0.70 14.89 1.68
C ILE A 77 -1.92 15.76 1.97
N GLY A 78 -2.05 16.92 1.31
CA GLY A 78 -3.21 17.80 1.48
C GLY A 78 -4.52 17.13 1.06
N SER A 79 -4.52 16.36 -0.03
CA SER A 79 -5.69 15.62 -0.50
C SER A 79 -6.03 14.46 0.42
N LEU A 80 -5.03 13.77 0.97
CA LEU A 80 -5.26 12.74 1.98
C LEU A 80 -5.94 13.31 3.23
N VAL A 81 -5.44 14.44 3.74
CA VAL A 81 -6.06 15.14 4.88
C VAL A 81 -7.49 15.57 4.55
N HIS A 82 -7.73 16.06 3.33
CA HIS A 82 -9.07 16.38 2.85
C HIS A 82 -9.98 15.15 2.89
N PHE A 83 -9.63 14.05 2.23
CA PHE A 83 -10.46 12.83 2.20
C PHE A 83 -10.75 12.27 3.58
N LEU A 84 -9.79 12.31 4.50
CA LEU A 84 -10.03 11.85 5.87
C LEU A 84 -10.98 12.78 6.67
N ARG A 85 -11.00 14.07 6.36
CA ARG A 85 -11.86 15.06 7.04
C ARG A 85 -13.25 15.20 6.43
N THR A 86 -13.39 14.91 5.14
CA THR A 86 -14.64 15.07 4.38
C THR A 86 -15.29 13.74 4.00
N ASP A 87 -14.96 12.67 4.72
CA ASP A 87 -15.47 11.31 4.45
C ASP A 87 -15.34 10.88 2.99
N PHE A 88 -14.16 11.11 2.41
CA PHE A 88 -13.82 10.80 1.02
C PHE A 88 -14.69 11.54 -0.02
N GLU A 89 -15.28 12.68 0.33
CA GLU A 89 -15.90 13.59 -0.64
C GLU A 89 -14.93 13.89 -1.80
N GLY A 90 -15.42 13.82 -3.03
CA GLY A 90 -14.63 14.10 -4.22
C GLY A 90 -13.60 13.01 -4.60
N PHE A 91 -13.54 11.88 -3.90
CA PHE A 91 -12.51 10.86 -4.15
C PHE A 91 -12.56 10.24 -5.55
N PHE A 92 -13.74 10.21 -6.19
CA PHE A 92 -13.92 9.71 -7.56
C PHE A 92 -14.22 10.83 -8.57
N ASP A 93 -14.14 12.10 -8.15
CA ASP A 93 -14.56 13.23 -8.94
C ASP A 93 -13.38 13.90 -9.64
N THR A 94 -13.67 14.72 -10.67
CA THR A 94 -12.68 15.53 -11.40
C THR A 94 -11.52 14.73 -12.01
N LEU A 95 -11.77 13.47 -12.34
CA LEU A 95 -10.78 12.60 -12.97
C LEU A 95 -10.58 13.00 -14.43
N SER A 96 -9.31 13.06 -14.83
CA SER A 96 -8.93 13.16 -16.23
C SER A 96 -9.43 11.94 -17.01
N ALA A 97 -9.52 12.09 -18.32
CA ALA A 97 -9.47 10.93 -19.22
C ALA A 97 -8.23 10.07 -18.89
N PRO A 98 -8.26 8.75 -19.15
CA PRO A 98 -7.11 7.90 -18.93
C PRO A 98 -5.91 8.43 -19.71
N VAL A 99 -4.79 8.64 -19.03
CA VAL A 99 -3.55 9.17 -19.61
C VAL A 99 -2.53 8.04 -19.69
N ASP A 100 -1.99 7.80 -20.88
CA ASP A 100 -0.82 6.94 -21.04
C ASP A 100 0.40 7.65 -20.44
N VAL A 101 1.11 6.98 -19.55
CA VAL A 101 2.26 7.55 -18.86
C VAL A 101 3.54 7.00 -19.48
N PRO A 102 4.38 7.86 -20.11
CA PRO A 102 5.63 7.43 -20.70
C PRO A 102 6.51 6.66 -19.72
N GLY A 103 7.15 5.59 -20.21
CA GLY A 103 8.07 4.78 -19.40
C GLY A 103 7.39 3.80 -18.43
N THR A 104 6.07 3.62 -18.50
CA THR A 104 5.34 2.71 -17.59
C THR A 104 4.82 1.43 -18.24
N GLY A 105 5.18 1.18 -19.50
CA GLY A 105 4.76 -0.02 -20.24
C GLY A 105 3.28 -0.01 -20.63
N GLY A 106 2.75 1.15 -21.03
CA GLY A 106 1.35 1.30 -21.47
C GLY A 106 0.32 1.30 -20.33
N LYS A 107 0.73 1.60 -19.10
CA LYS A 107 -0.20 1.73 -17.98
C LYS A 107 -0.96 3.05 -18.08
N MET A 108 -2.28 2.94 -18.12
CA MET A 108 -3.18 4.10 -18.09
C MET A 108 -3.37 4.59 -16.66
N ALA A 109 -3.26 5.91 -16.47
CA ALA A 109 -3.51 6.54 -15.18
C ALA A 109 -4.71 7.50 -15.25
N PHE A 110 -5.55 7.44 -14.23
CA PHE A 110 -6.63 8.42 -13.99
C PHE A 110 -6.13 9.43 -12.96
N ARG A 111 -6.11 10.72 -13.31
CA ARG A 111 -5.50 11.75 -12.47
C ARG A 111 -6.55 12.78 -12.05
N SER A 112 -6.47 13.22 -10.80
CA SER A 112 -7.10 14.43 -10.30
C SER A 112 -5.99 15.41 -9.86
N PRO A 113 -6.32 16.66 -9.48
CA PRO A 113 -5.34 17.59 -8.91
C PRO A 113 -4.66 17.07 -7.63
N GLY A 114 -5.29 16.12 -6.93
CA GLY A 114 -4.90 15.68 -5.60
C GLY A 114 -4.41 14.24 -5.50
N HIS A 115 -4.83 13.37 -6.41
CA HIS A 115 -4.53 11.95 -6.39
C HIS A 115 -4.61 11.32 -7.78
N SER A 116 -4.16 10.07 -7.90
CA SER A 116 -4.23 9.33 -9.15
C SER A 116 -4.31 7.82 -8.95
N PHE A 117 -5.03 7.16 -9.85
CA PHE A 117 -5.22 5.71 -9.91
C PHE A 117 -4.43 5.15 -11.10
N TRP A 118 -3.65 4.10 -10.85
CA TRP A 118 -2.68 3.55 -11.82
C TRP A 118 -2.92 2.09 -12.20
N HIS A 119 -3.77 1.40 -11.43
CA HIS A 119 -4.00 -0.04 -11.53
C HIS A 119 -5.44 -0.39 -11.83
N ASP A 120 -6.34 0.58 -11.69
CA ASP A 120 -7.79 0.39 -11.64
C ASP A 120 -8.44 1.46 -12.52
N ASP A 121 -9.39 1.06 -13.38
CA ASP A 121 -10.27 1.99 -14.07
C ASP A 121 -11.43 2.37 -13.15
N VAL A 122 -11.28 3.53 -12.52
CA VAL A 122 -12.24 4.07 -11.55
C VAL A 122 -13.52 4.63 -12.19
N ARG A 123 -13.68 4.52 -13.51
CA ARG A 123 -14.98 4.78 -14.18
C ARG A 123 -15.91 3.58 -14.05
N GLU A 124 -15.34 2.39 -13.88
CA GLU A 124 -16.11 1.16 -13.72
C GLU A 124 -16.76 1.10 -12.34
N LEU A 125 -18.04 0.77 -12.31
CA LEU A 125 -18.82 0.73 -11.07
C LEU A 125 -18.25 -0.30 -10.08
N GLU A 126 -17.87 -1.48 -10.57
CA GLU A 126 -17.29 -2.55 -9.75
C GLU A 126 -16.00 -2.10 -9.05
N VAL A 127 -15.17 -1.32 -9.75
CA VAL A 127 -13.94 -0.75 -9.19
C VAL A 127 -14.25 0.26 -8.08
N ARG A 128 -15.26 1.12 -8.28
CA ARG A 128 -15.71 2.07 -7.26
C ARG A 128 -16.26 1.36 -6.03
N GLU A 129 -17.06 0.32 -6.21
CA GLU A 129 -17.57 -0.50 -5.10
C GLU A 129 -16.44 -1.21 -4.34
N LYS A 130 -15.47 -1.77 -5.06
CA LYS A 130 -14.26 -2.36 -4.48
C LYS A 130 -13.49 -1.35 -3.62
N LEU A 131 -13.28 -0.14 -4.14
CA LEU A 131 -12.61 0.94 -3.41
C LEU A 131 -13.47 1.44 -2.23
N GLY A 132 -14.79 1.50 -2.38
CA GLY A 132 -15.74 1.82 -1.31
C GLY A 132 -15.65 0.84 -0.13
N ARG A 133 -15.54 -0.47 -0.40
CA ARG A 133 -15.28 -1.47 0.65
C ARG A 133 -13.95 -1.22 1.36
N ARG A 134 -12.91 -0.76 0.65
CA ARG A 134 -11.61 -0.41 1.28
C ARG A 134 -11.73 0.85 2.15
N ILE A 135 -12.47 1.86 1.70
CA ILE A 135 -12.78 3.07 2.49
C ILE A 135 -13.50 2.67 3.79
N ALA A 136 -14.54 1.83 3.70
CA ALA A 136 -15.26 1.35 4.86
C ALA A 136 -14.35 0.61 5.87
N ARG A 137 -13.43 -0.24 5.37
CA ARG A 137 -12.41 -0.88 6.23
C ARG A 137 -11.53 0.13 6.95
N LEU A 138 -11.03 1.15 6.24
CA LEU A 138 -10.21 2.20 6.85
C LEU A 138 -10.98 2.93 7.96
N LYS A 139 -12.24 3.31 7.71
CA LYS A 139 -13.11 3.95 8.70
C LYS A 139 -13.32 3.08 9.94
N ALA A 140 -13.52 1.78 9.72
CA ALA A 140 -13.67 0.81 10.80
C ALA A 140 -12.41 0.69 11.68
N LEU A 141 -11.22 1.08 11.21
CA LEU A 141 -10.02 1.12 12.05
C LEU A 141 -10.09 2.22 13.13
N GLY A 142 -10.66 3.38 12.80
CA GLY A 142 -10.82 4.49 13.77
C GLY A 142 -11.94 4.26 14.78
N CYS A 143 -12.94 3.43 14.43
CA CYS A 143 -14.04 3.03 15.30
C CYS A 143 -13.62 2.14 16.48
N LEU A 144 -12.41 1.59 16.48
CA LEU A 144 -11.98 0.63 17.51
C LEU A 144 -11.45 1.32 18.77
N GLU A 145 -11.26 2.64 18.73
CA GLU A 145 -10.70 3.43 19.85
C GLU A 145 -11.74 4.36 20.51
N SER A 146 -12.87 4.64 19.84
CA SER A 146 -13.97 5.44 20.40
C SER A 146 -15.26 4.61 20.44
N ASP A 147 -15.65 4.17 21.64
CA ASP A 147 -16.94 3.56 22.02
C ASP A 147 -17.64 2.72 20.93
N ALA A 148 -17.49 1.40 21.06
CA ALA A 148 -17.99 0.37 20.14
C ALA A 148 -19.51 0.42 19.82
N GLU A 149 -20.31 1.21 20.54
CA GLU A 149 -21.75 1.34 20.35
C GLU A 149 -22.14 2.16 19.10
N ALA A 150 -21.30 3.11 18.64
CA ALA A 150 -21.64 3.94 17.48
C ALA A 150 -21.42 3.24 16.11
N CYS A 151 -20.60 2.19 16.07
CA CYS A 151 -20.13 1.59 14.80
C CYS A 151 -20.87 0.30 14.39
N ALA A 152 -21.87 -0.16 15.17
CA ALA A 152 -22.60 -1.40 14.92
C ALA A 152 -23.60 -1.35 13.74
N ALA A 153 -23.80 -0.21 13.07
CA ALA A 153 -24.78 -0.07 11.99
C ALA A 153 -24.37 -0.70 10.63
N GLY A 154 -23.20 -1.35 10.52
CA GLY A 154 -22.73 -1.86 9.22
C GLY A 154 -21.83 -3.11 9.21
N ALA A 155 -21.58 -3.77 10.34
CA ALA A 155 -20.73 -4.95 10.38
C ALA A 155 -21.40 -6.12 11.12
N SER A 156 -21.68 -7.22 10.41
CA SER A 156 -22.05 -8.49 11.04
C SER A 156 -20.86 -8.99 11.87
N ALA A 157 -21.00 -8.96 13.18
CA ALA A 157 -19.94 -9.35 14.11
C ALA A 157 -19.73 -10.87 14.10
N SER A 158 -18.50 -11.29 13.78
CA SER A 158 -17.96 -12.56 14.24
C SER A 158 -16.94 -12.23 15.33
N SER A 159 -17.18 -12.78 16.52
CA SER A 159 -16.51 -12.45 17.77
C SER A 159 -15.05 -12.92 17.80
N LYS A 160 -14.12 -11.97 17.69
CA LYS A 160 -12.80 -11.99 18.30
C LYS A 160 -12.41 -10.53 18.56
N GLU A 161 -12.16 -10.18 19.81
CA GLU A 161 -11.62 -8.86 20.17
C GLU A 161 -10.39 -8.55 19.31
N PRO A 162 -10.25 -7.34 18.72
CA PRO A 162 -9.05 -7.02 17.98
C PRO A 162 -7.91 -6.70 18.95
N ALA A 163 -6.97 -7.64 19.08
CA ALA A 163 -5.74 -7.54 19.88
C ALA A 163 -4.72 -6.46 19.41
N ALA A 164 -5.10 -5.57 18.50
CA ALA A 164 -4.18 -4.61 17.89
C ALA A 164 -4.48 -3.19 18.36
N SER A 165 -3.68 -2.72 19.33
CA SER A 165 -3.78 -1.39 19.96
C SER A 165 -2.89 -0.32 19.31
N THR A 166 -2.15 -0.63 18.25
CA THR A 166 -1.26 0.35 17.60
C THR A 166 -1.51 0.44 16.09
N LEU A 167 -1.82 1.66 15.61
CA LEU A 167 -1.89 1.98 14.19
C LEU A 167 -0.58 2.65 13.75
N LEU A 168 0.11 2.05 12.78
CA LEU A 168 1.31 2.60 12.16
C LEU A 168 0.99 3.13 10.77
N PHE A 169 1.08 4.45 10.59
CA PHE A 169 0.87 5.08 9.29
C PHE A 169 2.19 5.23 8.54
N VAL A 170 2.26 4.66 7.33
CA VAL A 170 3.48 4.67 6.51
C VAL A 170 3.24 5.47 5.24
N ARG A 171 4.15 6.40 4.94
CA ARG A 171 4.17 7.16 3.68
C ARG A 171 5.61 7.37 3.25
N ALA A 172 5.92 7.00 2.00
CA ALA A 172 7.19 7.39 1.40
C ALA A 172 7.22 8.92 1.20
N LEU A 173 8.28 9.57 1.64
CA LEU A 173 8.58 10.94 1.25
C LEU A 173 9.25 10.89 -0.12
N ALA A 174 8.55 11.38 -1.14
CA ALA A 174 9.21 11.68 -2.41
C ALA A 174 9.97 13.00 -2.22
N THR A 175 11.30 12.95 -2.06
CA THR A 175 12.15 14.12 -2.26
C THR A 175 12.13 14.43 -3.75
N THR A 176 11.47 15.50 -4.14
CA THR A 176 11.67 16.07 -5.47
C THR A 176 13.03 16.76 -5.43
N GLY A 177 14.02 16.14 -6.08
CA GLY A 177 15.27 16.79 -6.47
C GLY A 177 15.11 17.44 -7.83
#